data_AF-A0A941ZW93-F1
#
_entry.id   AF-A0A941ZW93-F1
#
_cell.length_a   1.000
_cell.length_b   1.000
_cell.length_c   1.000
_cell.angle_alpha   90.00
_cell.angle_beta   90.00
_cell.angle_gamma   90.00
#
_symmetry.space_group_name_H-M   'P 1'
#
loop_
_entity.id
_entity.type
_entity.pdbx_description
1 polymer ?
#
loop_
_entity_poly.entity_id
_entity_poly.type
_entity_poly.pdbx_seq_one_letter_code
_entity_poly.pdbx_strand_id
1 'polypeptide(L)'
;MQNVNGSYTYGVRNYLAPTVINKLHDPSNYKAAGVLPTWQFATVDPTGGKLSFERATAPQDGWHSYSRKGKVIVTGGSAAATNRVYTVFNGQQLVAALAEAGLEPKIVRIVGHIDLRWSNNNTVFKEYTGYLDQKFGGSIMIPSNTTLVGINDAQGRTARITGTSILIGGELANGAVDAETGYKA
;
A
#
# COMPACT_ATOMS: atom_id res chain seq x y z
N MET A 1 -27.92 -25.22 8.71
CA MET A 1 -26.88 -24.22 9.02
C MET A 1 -25.73 -24.53 8.06
N GLN A 2 -25.24 -23.70 7.14
CA GLN A 2 -25.47 -22.31 6.76
C GLN A 2 -24.97 -22.17 5.30
N ASN A 3 -25.65 -21.37 4.47
CA ASN A 3 -25.25 -21.04 3.10
C ASN A 3 -23.85 -20.41 3.05
N VAL A 4 -23.02 -20.80 2.07
CA VAL A 4 -21.85 -19.99 1.66
C VAL A 4 -21.89 -19.81 0.14
N ASN A 5 -22.72 -18.85 -0.29
CA ASN A 5 -22.74 -18.33 -1.65
C ASN A 5 -21.52 -17.41 -1.87
N GLY A 6 -20.38 -18.00 -2.21
CA GLY A 6 -19.17 -17.25 -2.53
C GLY A 6 -18.29 -18.05 -3.49
N SER A 7 -18.70 -18.15 -4.75
CA SER A 7 -17.85 -18.69 -5.81
C SER A 7 -16.66 -17.73 -6.00
N TYR A 8 -15.48 -18.12 -5.50
CA TYR A 8 -14.23 -17.52 -5.96
C TYR A 8 -14.00 -18.00 -7.39
N THR A 9 -14.58 -17.28 -8.35
CA THR A 9 -14.41 -17.56 -9.77
C THR A 9 -13.01 -17.12 -10.18
N TYR A 10 -12.00 -17.93 -9.87
CA TYR A 10 -10.72 -17.84 -10.56
C TYR A 10 -10.99 -18.08 -12.04
N GLY A 11 -10.70 -17.08 -12.88
CA GLY A 11 -10.97 -17.17 -14.32
C GLY A 11 -10.25 -18.36 -14.94
N VAL A 12 -11.00 -19.20 -15.67
CA VAL A 12 -10.45 -20.33 -16.42
C VAL A 12 -9.51 -19.80 -17.51
N ARG A 13 -8.26 -20.24 -17.50
CA ARG A 13 -7.28 -19.89 -18.54
C ARG A 13 -7.52 -20.75 -19.78
N ASN A 14 -8.26 -20.21 -20.74
CA ASN A 14 -8.38 -20.79 -22.08
C ASN A 14 -7.26 -20.24 -22.97
N TYR A 15 -6.12 -20.92 -23.02
CA TYR A 15 -5.09 -20.66 -24.03
C TYR A 15 -5.42 -21.48 -25.29
N LEU A 16 -6.15 -20.89 -26.23
CA LEU A 16 -6.14 -21.36 -27.62
C LEU A 16 -5.00 -20.67 -28.35
N ALA A 17 -4.36 -21.36 -29.28
CA ALA A 17 -3.33 -20.74 -30.13
C ALA A 17 -3.98 -19.59 -30.92
N PRO A 18 -3.39 -18.38 -30.92
CA PRO A 18 -3.99 -17.23 -31.59
C PRO A 18 -4.02 -17.47 -33.10
N THR A 19 -5.23 -17.43 -33.67
CA THR A 19 -5.45 -17.38 -35.13
C THR A 19 -4.92 -16.08 -35.72
N VAL A 20 -4.39 -16.16 -36.94
CA VAL A 20 -3.85 -15.01 -37.68
C VAL A 20 -4.67 -14.72 -38.94
N ILE A 21 -4.94 -13.44 -39.19
CA ILE A 21 -5.48 -12.91 -40.45
C ILE A 21 -4.42 -11.99 -41.05
N ASN A 22 -4.01 -12.25 -42.30
CA ASN A 22 -2.98 -11.46 -42.99
C ASN A 22 -1.67 -11.29 -42.19
N LYS A 23 -1.22 -12.35 -41.52
CA LYS A 23 -0.04 -12.37 -40.63
C LYS A 23 -0.14 -11.46 -39.39
N LEU A 24 -1.31 -10.90 -39.11
CA LEU A 24 -1.62 -10.18 -37.88
C LEU A 24 -2.56 -11.04 -37.03
N HIS A 25 -2.52 -10.86 -35.71
CA HIS A 25 -3.47 -11.54 -34.82
C HIS A 25 -4.91 -11.13 -35.16
N ASP A 26 -5.80 -12.12 -35.28
CA ASP A 26 -7.22 -11.90 -35.49
C ASP A 26 -7.79 -11.00 -34.35
N PRO A 27 -8.41 -9.86 -34.67
CA PRO A 27 -9.00 -8.98 -33.67
C PRO A 27 -10.03 -9.65 -32.75
N SER A 28 -10.68 -10.72 -33.21
CA SER A 28 -11.63 -11.51 -32.42
C SER A 28 -10.97 -12.34 -31.32
N ASN A 29 -9.65 -12.57 -31.37
CA ASN A 29 -8.88 -13.19 -30.28
C ASN A 29 -8.65 -12.25 -29.10
N TYR A 30 -8.78 -10.95 -29.30
CA TYR A 30 -8.76 -10.01 -28.19
C TYR A 30 -10.11 -10.09 -27.49
N LYS A 31 -10.17 -10.78 -26.33
CA LYS A 31 -11.27 -10.53 -25.40
C LYS A 31 -11.25 -9.03 -25.10
N ALA A 32 -12.42 -8.39 -25.21
CA ALA A 32 -12.59 -7.06 -24.65
C ALA A 32 -12.03 -7.07 -23.22
N ALA A 33 -11.17 -6.10 -22.91
CA ALA A 33 -10.67 -5.95 -21.55
C ALA A 33 -11.89 -5.98 -20.63
N GLY A 34 -11.87 -6.86 -19.62
CA GLY A 34 -12.97 -6.94 -18.67
C GLY A 34 -13.26 -5.54 -18.15
N VAL A 35 -14.53 -5.13 -18.14
CA VAL A 35 -14.93 -3.82 -17.62
C VAL A 35 -14.39 -3.75 -16.19
N LEU A 36 -13.37 -2.91 -15.98
CA LEU A 36 -12.84 -2.69 -14.65
C LEU A 36 -13.99 -2.18 -13.77
N PRO A 37 -14.11 -2.65 -12.51
CA PRO A 37 -15.10 -2.07 -11.61
C PRO A 37 -14.87 -0.56 -11.58
N THR A 38 -15.95 0.22 -11.56
CA THR A 38 -15.85 1.66 -11.35
C THR A 38 -15.24 1.88 -9.98
N TRP A 39 -13.94 2.18 -9.94
CA TRP A 39 -13.23 2.49 -8.72
C TRP A 39 -13.90 3.70 -8.08
N GLN A 40 -14.48 3.54 -6.90
CA GLN A 40 -15.00 4.67 -6.14
C GLN A 40 -14.07 4.90 -4.96
N PHE A 41 -13.32 5.99 -5.07
CA PHE A 41 -12.37 6.43 -4.05
C PHE A 41 -13.10 7.08 -2.89
N ALA A 42 -12.61 6.84 -1.67
CA ALA A 42 -13.13 7.50 -0.50
C ALA A 42 -12.83 9.00 -0.56
N THR A 43 -13.78 9.81 -0.12
CA THR A 43 -13.62 11.28 -0.01
C THR A 43 -13.80 11.79 1.42
N VAL A 44 -14.20 10.90 2.33
CA VAL A 44 -14.49 11.20 3.74
C VAL A 44 -13.93 10.11 4.63
N ASP A 45 -13.40 10.49 5.79
CA ASP A 45 -13.04 9.57 6.87
C ASP A 45 -14.26 9.34 7.77
N PRO A 46 -14.86 8.13 7.77
CA PRO A 46 -16.05 7.86 8.57
C PRO A 46 -15.78 7.83 10.09
N THR A 47 -14.51 7.79 10.52
CA THR A 47 -14.12 7.75 11.94
C THR A 47 -13.95 9.15 12.54
N GLY A 48 -13.98 10.21 11.72
CA GLY A 48 -13.73 11.58 12.17
C GLY A 48 -12.34 11.76 12.77
N GLY A 49 -11.35 11.00 12.29
CA GLY A 49 -9.97 11.05 12.75
C GLY A 49 -9.72 10.47 14.15
N LYS A 50 -10.62 9.60 14.64
CA LYS A 50 -10.50 8.99 15.97
C LYS A 50 -10.39 7.48 15.85
N LEU A 51 -9.17 6.96 15.98
CA LEU A 51 -8.89 5.54 16.06
C LEU A 51 -8.36 5.20 17.45
N SER A 52 -8.89 4.16 18.09
CA SER A 52 -8.46 3.73 19.41
C SER A 52 -7.12 2.97 19.41
N PHE A 53 -6.67 2.50 18.25
CA PHE A 53 -5.57 1.54 18.13
C PHE A 53 -4.36 2.05 17.33
N GLU A 54 -4.43 3.23 16.72
CA GLU A 54 -3.37 3.72 15.82
C GLU A 54 -2.02 4.01 16.50
N ARG A 55 -2.04 4.13 17.84
CA ARG A 55 -0.84 4.27 18.69
C ARG A 55 -0.49 2.98 19.43
N ALA A 56 -1.23 1.90 19.22
CA ALA A 56 -0.91 0.63 19.84
C ALA A 56 0.46 0.14 19.33
N THR A 57 1.27 -0.36 20.26
CA THR A 57 2.55 -0.98 19.94
C THR A 57 2.36 -2.47 19.76
N ALA A 58 3.31 -3.13 19.09
CA ALA A 58 3.25 -4.58 18.98
C ALA A 58 3.31 -5.24 20.37
N PRO A 59 2.63 -6.37 20.58
CA PRO A 59 2.78 -7.19 21.79
C PRO A 59 4.25 -7.60 22.04
N GLN A 60 4.63 -7.95 23.26
CA GLN A 60 6.02 -8.34 23.58
C GLN A 60 6.33 -9.80 23.28
N ASP A 61 5.34 -10.59 22.89
CA ASP A 61 5.48 -11.98 22.47
C ASP A 61 5.73 -12.05 20.95
N GLY A 62 6.98 -12.35 20.57
CA GLY A 62 7.34 -12.62 19.18
C GLY A 62 8.77 -12.25 18.83
N TRP A 63 9.20 -12.60 17.62
CA TRP A 63 10.57 -12.31 17.15
C TRP A 63 10.87 -10.81 17.02
N HIS A 64 9.85 -10.00 16.76
CA HIS A 64 9.98 -8.55 16.65
C HIS A 64 10.33 -7.86 17.97
N SER A 65 10.18 -8.54 19.11
CA SER A 65 10.57 -8.01 20.42
C SER A 65 12.02 -8.32 20.79
N TYR A 66 12.81 -8.87 19.86
CA TYR A 66 14.18 -9.33 20.14
C TYR A 66 15.22 -8.50 19.38
N SER A 67 16.29 -8.12 20.08
CA SER A 67 17.50 -7.55 19.49
C SER A 67 18.73 -8.16 20.13
N ARG A 68 19.90 -7.95 19.52
CA ARG A 68 21.19 -8.36 20.11
C ARG A 68 21.49 -7.70 21.45
N LYS A 69 20.90 -6.52 21.70
CA LYS A 69 21.08 -5.72 22.92
C LYS A 69 20.00 -6.01 23.98
N GLY A 70 19.14 -7.01 23.74
CA GLY A 70 18.05 -7.38 24.63
C GLY A 70 16.68 -7.16 24.00
N LYS A 71 15.64 -7.21 24.85
CA LYS A 71 14.25 -7.04 24.40
C LYS A 71 13.99 -5.61 23.90
N VAL A 72 13.24 -5.51 22.81
CA VAL A 72 12.79 -4.25 22.20
C VAL A 72 11.28 -4.25 22.03
N ILE A 73 10.70 -3.09 21.74
CA ILE A 73 9.26 -2.94 21.45
C ILE A 73 9.15 -2.30 20.07
N VAL A 74 8.36 -2.89 19.17
CA VAL A 74 8.01 -2.25 17.90
C VAL A 74 6.91 -1.23 18.15
N THR A 75 7.30 0.04 18.10
CA THR A 75 6.42 1.17 18.40
C THR A 75 5.80 1.83 17.17
N GLY A 76 6.30 1.53 15.97
CA GLY A 76 5.91 2.23 14.74
C GLY A 76 6.00 3.75 14.92
N GLY A 77 4.94 4.45 14.52
CA GLY A 77 4.76 5.88 14.73
C GLY A 77 3.97 6.26 15.98
N SER A 78 3.85 5.40 17.00
CA SER A 78 3.06 5.68 18.21
C SER A 78 3.41 7.01 18.91
N ALA A 79 4.67 7.45 18.81
CA ALA A 79 5.16 8.73 19.32
C ALA A 79 4.92 9.94 18.39
N ALA A 80 4.14 9.79 17.31
CA ALA A 80 3.87 10.85 16.36
C ALA A 80 3.26 12.08 17.03
N ALA A 81 3.85 13.25 16.78
CA ALA A 81 3.27 14.53 17.15
C ALA A 81 1.92 14.73 16.45
N THR A 82 1.07 15.61 16.98
CA THR A 82 -0.28 15.83 16.44
C THR A 82 -0.27 16.24 14.96
N ASN A 83 0.73 17.00 14.53
CA ASN A 83 0.93 17.41 13.13
C ASN A 83 1.58 16.31 12.25
N ARG A 84 1.88 15.13 12.80
CA ARG A 84 2.42 13.96 12.08
C ARG A 84 1.43 12.80 12.01
N VAL A 85 0.15 13.11 12.17
CA VAL A 85 -0.96 12.18 11.99
C VAL A 85 -1.74 12.59 10.74
N TYR A 86 -1.61 11.78 9.70
CA TYR A 86 -2.13 12.07 8.37
C TYR A 86 -3.34 11.19 8.07
N THR A 87 -4.33 11.74 7.38
CA THR A 87 -5.45 10.99 6.81
C THR A 87 -5.42 11.16 5.31
N VAL A 88 -5.29 10.06 4.57
CA VAL A 88 -5.02 10.09 3.13
C VAL A 88 -6.03 9.24 2.35
N PHE A 89 -6.36 9.70 1.16
CA PHE A 89 -7.40 9.19 0.27
C PHE A 89 -6.86 8.82 -1.12
N ASN A 90 -5.60 9.17 -1.41
CA ASN A 90 -4.95 8.88 -2.69
C ASN A 90 -3.43 8.70 -2.55
N GLY A 91 -2.80 8.20 -3.61
CA GLY A 91 -1.38 7.89 -3.63
C GLY A 91 -0.50 9.12 -3.43
N GLN A 92 -0.89 10.28 -3.96
CA GLN A 92 -0.12 11.52 -3.83
C GLN A 92 -0.10 12.03 -2.38
N GLN A 93 -1.24 11.96 -1.69
CA GLN A 93 -1.34 12.31 -0.28
C GLN A 93 -0.52 11.34 0.60
N LEU A 94 -0.55 10.04 0.28
CA LEU A 94 0.27 9.05 0.96
C LEU A 94 1.77 9.37 0.79
N VAL A 95 2.24 9.57 -0.44
CA VAL A 95 3.64 9.91 -0.72
C VAL A 95 4.04 11.23 -0.05
N ALA A 96 3.18 12.25 -0.10
CA ALA A 96 3.43 13.54 0.55
C ALA A 96 3.56 13.40 2.08
N ALA A 97 2.66 12.65 2.72
CA ALA A 97 2.71 12.42 4.17
C ALA A 97 4.01 11.72 4.60
N LEU A 98 4.47 10.73 3.81
CA LEU A 98 5.72 10.01 4.08
C LEU A 98 6.94 10.94 3.89
N ALA A 99 6.95 11.74 2.83
CA ALA A 99 8.04 12.66 2.53
C ALA A 99 8.13 13.81 3.56
N GLU A 100 7.00 14.40 3.95
CA GLU A 100 6.93 15.53 4.88
C GLU A 100 7.45 15.18 6.27
N ALA A 101 7.15 13.97 6.75
CA ALA A 101 7.55 13.51 8.07
C ALA A 101 8.92 12.80 8.07
N GLY A 102 9.42 12.34 6.92
CA GLY A 102 10.75 11.73 6.80
C GLY A 102 10.95 10.58 7.78
N LEU A 103 11.93 10.71 8.69
CA LEU A 103 12.22 9.72 9.74
C LEU A 103 11.52 9.99 11.07
N GLU A 104 10.79 11.10 11.20
CA GLU A 104 10.03 11.40 12.42
C GLU A 104 8.92 10.35 12.64
N PRO A 105 8.56 10.06 13.90
CA PRO A 105 7.39 9.24 14.18
C PRO A 105 6.13 9.77 13.49
N LYS A 106 5.46 8.93 12.71
CA LYS A 106 4.30 9.32 11.90
C LYS A 106 3.22 8.23 11.84
N ILE A 107 1.96 8.66 11.82
CA ILE A 107 0.81 7.78 11.64
C ILE A 107 0.12 8.20 10.35
N VAL A 108 -0.08 7.26 9.42
CA VAL A 108 -0.77 7.52 8.16
C VAL A 108 -2.00 6.61 8.08
N ARG A 109 -3.17 7.24 8.13
CA ARG A 109 -4.48 6.59 8.03
C ARG A 109 -4.89 6.52 6.56
N ILE A 110 -5.01 5.31 6.05
CA ILE A 110 -5.39 5.01 4.68
C ILE A 110 -6.90 4.80 4.64
N VAL A 111 -7.64 5.71 4.00
CA VAL A 111 -9.10 5.59 3.93
C VAL A 111 -9.53 4.94 2.62
N GLY A 112 -10.30 3.85 2.73
CA GLY A 112 -10.81 3.12 1.58
C GLY A 112 -9.69 2.64 0.68
N HIS A 113 -9.86 2.81 -0.63
CA HIS A 113 -8.93 2.27 -1.62
C HIS A 113 -7.97 3.33 -2.14
N ILE A 114 -6.67 3.04 -2.11
CA ILE A 114 -5.61 3.81 -2.76
C ILE A 114 -4.97 2.93 -3.84
N ASP A 115 -4.87 3.45 -5.06
CA ASP A 115 -4.11 2.81 -6.15
C ASP A 115 -3.09 3.80 -6.68
N LEU A 116 -1.80 3.44 -6.64
CA LEU A 116 -0.70 4.35 -6.98
C LEU A 116 -0.60 4.66 -8.48
N ARG A 117 -1.34 3.94 -9.32
CA ARG A 117 -1.48 4.22 -10.76
C ARG A 117 -2.45 5.36 -11.03
N TRP A 118 -3.22 5.78 -10.03
CA TRP A 118 -4.07 6.94 -10.14
C TRP A 118 -3.31 8.21 -9.78
N SER A 119 -3.44 9.21 -10.64
CA SER A 119 -2.81 10.52 -10.53
C SER A 119 -3.85 11.63 -10.62
N ASN A 120 -3.42 12.88 -10.43
CA ASN A 120 -4.28 14.06 -10.39
C ASN A 120 -5.50 13.89 -9.45
N ASN A 121 -5.25 13.62 -8.16
CA ASN A 121 -6.30 13.39 -7.15
C ASN A 121 -7.35 12.35 -7.56
N ASN A 122 -6.89 11.16 -8.01
CA ASN A 122 -7.74 10.06 -8.47
C ASN A 122 -8.61 10.36 -9.71
N THR A 123 -8.21 11.30 -10.58
CA THR A 123 -8.95 11.59 -11.82
C THR A 123 -8.31 11.01 -13.08
N VAL A 124 -7.02 10.65 -13.04
CA VAL A 124 -6.28 10.15 -14.20
C VAL A 124 -5.61 8.82 -13.86
N PHE A 125 -6.10 7.74 -14.47
CA PHE A 125 -5.47 6.42 -14.40
C PHE A 125 -4.31 6.30 -15.39
N LYS A 126 -3.18 5.76 -14.94
CA LYS A 126 -1.98 5.51 -15.76
C LYS A 126 -1.42 4.13 -15.46
N GLU A 127 -1.60 3.19 -16.37
CA GLU A 127 -0.92 1.89 -16.27
C GLU A 127 0.59 2.05 -16.43
N TYR A 128 1.34 1.17 -15.79
CA TYR A 128 2.77 1.07 -16.05
C TYR A 128 3.00 0.59 -17.48
N THR A 129 3.79 1.34 -18.23
CA THR A 129 4.03 1.10 -19.66
C THR A 129 5.21 0.17 -19.92
N GLY A 130 6.00 -0.14 -18.89
CA GLY A 130 7.13 -1.06 -18.99
C GLY A 130 7.82 -1.31 -17.66
N TYR A 131 8.87 -2.14 -17.70
CA TYR A 131 9.61 -2.55 -16.50
C TYR A 131 10.20 -1.37 -15.71
N LEU A 132 10.84 -0.39 -16.38
CA LEU A 132 11.43 0.75 -15.69
C LEU A 132 10.37 1.63 -15.03
N ASP A 133 9.26 1.87 -15.72
CA ASP A 133 8.12 2.62 -15.20
C ASP A 133 7.53 1.93 -13.95
N GLN A 134 7.31 0.61 -14.02
CA GLN A 134 6.86 -0.17 -12.87
C GLN A 134 7.90 -0.24 -11.74
N LYS A 135 9.20 -0.31 -12.06
CA LYS A 135 10.26 -0.35 -11.05
C LYS A 135 10.33 0.95 -10.25
N PHE A 136 10.17 2.09 -10.91
CA PHE A 136 10.29 3.40 -10.26
C PHE A 136 8.96 3.91 -9.70
N GLY A 137 7.83 3.62 -10.35
CA GLY A 137 6.50 4.08 -9.95
C GLY A 137 5.62 3.04 -9.24
N GLY A 138 5.99 1.76 -9.31
CA GLY A 138 5.22 0.62 -8.78
C GLY A 138 5.66 0.16 -7.40
N SER A 139 6.39 1.00 -6.67
CA SER A 139 6.79 0.72 -5.29
C SER A 139 6.70 1.99 -4.45
N ILE A 140 6.35 1.84 -3.17
CA ILE A 140 6.41 2.90 -2.18
C ILE A 140 7.26 2.46 -0.99
N MET A 141 8.22 3.31 -0.61
CA MET A 141 9.06 3.09 0.57
C MET A 141 8.34 3.60 1.81
N ILE A 142 8.30 2.75 2.84
CA ILE A 142 7.81 3.09 4.17
C ILE A 142 9.02 3.31 5.08
N PRO A 143 9.31 4.57 5.45
CA PRO A 143 10.45 4.91 6.27
C PRO A 143 10.27 4.44 7.72
N SER A 144 11.36 4.47 8.49
CA SER A 144 11.33 4.17 9.92
C SER A 144 10.28 5.00 10.68
N ASN A 145 9.89 4.50 11.86
CA ASN A 145 8.96 5.15 12.78
C ASN A 145 7.58 5.45 12.16
N THR A 146 7.10 4.57 11.27
CA THR A 146 5.83 4.75 10.58
C THR A 146 4.80 3.73 11.03
N THR A 147 3.59 4.17 11.34
CA THR A 147 2.40 3.32 11.46
C THR A 147 1.47 3.58 10.27
N LEU A 148 1.24 2.55 9.46
CA LEU A 148 0.18 2.57 8.44
C LEU A 148 -1.06 1.85 9.00
N VAL A 149 -2.21 2.48 8.88
CA VAL A 149 -3.47 1.96 9.43
C VAL A 149 -4.60 2.15 8.43
N GLY A 150 -5.35 1.09 8.17
CA GLY A 150 -6.50 1.11 7.27
C GLY A 150 -7.79 1.55 7.96
N ILE A 151 -8.55 2.42 7.31
CA ILE A 151 -9.90 2.82 7.66
C ILE A 151 -10.83 2.41 6.50
N ASN A 152 -11.83 1.57 6.77
CA ASN A 152 -12.86 1.27 5.78
C ASN A 152 -13.61 2.55 5.41
N ASP A 153 -14.04 2.70 4.16
CA ASP A 153 -14.75 3.91 3.76
C ASP A 153 -16.18 3.99 4.32
N ALA A 154 -16.87 5.10 4.05
CA ALA A 154 -18.22 5.36 4.54
C ALA A 154 -19.26 4.33 4.07
N GLN A 155 -18.98 3.53 3.03
CA GLN A 155 -19.83 2.42 2.58
C GLN A 155 -19.39 1.07 3.16
N GLY A 156 -18.42 1.06 4.08
CA GLY A 156 -17.88 -0.13 4.72
C GLY A 156 -16.90 -0.92 3.84
N ARG A 157 -16.46 -0.36 2.71
CA ARG A 157 -15.52 -1.06 1.82
C ARG A 157 -14.12 -1.04 2.43
N THR A 158 -13.41 -2.16 2.31
CA THR A 158 -12.14 -2.38 3.00
C THR A 158 -11.08 -1.36 2.60
N ALA A 159 -10.28 -0.91 3.58
CA ALA A 159 -9.05 -0.19 3.29
C ALA A 159 -8.08 -1.04 2.47
N ARG A 160 -7.59 -0.53 1.33
CA ARG A 160 -6.71 -1.28 0.41
C ARG A 160 -5.68 -0.37 -0.24
N ILE A 161 -4.50 -0.92 -0.51
CA ILE A 161 -3.51 -0.35 -1.39
C ILE A 161 -3.31 -1.31 -2.57
N THR A 162 -3.38 -0.83 -3.81
CA THR A 162 -3.16 -1.65 -5.02
C THR A 162 -2.21 -0.97 -6.01
N GLY A 163 -1.79 -1.72 -7.03
CA GLY A 163 -0.93 -1.20 -8.09
C GLY A 163 0.49 -0.91 -7.63
N THR A 164 0.91 -1.40 -6.45
CA THR A 164 2.24 -1.12 -5.91
C THR A 164 2.78 -2.26 -5.05
N SER A 165 4.08 -2.21 -4.78
CA SER A 165 4.75 -2.95 -3.72
C SER A 165 5.05 -2.04 -2.54
N ILE A 166 4.92 -2.55 -1.32
CA ILE A 166 5.33 -1.84 -0.11
C ILE A 166 6.74 -2.28 0.24
N LEU A 167 7.67 -1.33 0.21
CA LEU A 167 9.06 -1.56 0.60
C LEU A 167 9.23 -1.07 2.03
N ILE A 168 9.57 -1.97 2.95
CA ILE A 168 9.79 -1.65 4.36
C ILE A 168 11.29 -1.73 4.63
N GLY A 169 11.86 -0.63 5.13
CA GLY A 169 13.29 -0.54 5.36
C GLY A 169 14.09 -0.35 4.07
N GLY A 170 15.37 -0.01 4.25
CA GLY A 170 16.24 0.52 3.20
C GLY A 170 17.08 1.71 3.69
N GLU A 171 16.79 2.19 4.89
CA GLU A 171 17.56 3.20 5.59
C GLU A 171 18.75 2.56 6.30
N LEU A 172 19.87 3.27 6.28
CA LEU A 172 21.02 2.91 7.12
C LEU A 172 20.71 3.28 8.58
N ALA A 173 21.28 2.53 9.52
CA ALA A 173 21.26 2.93 10.92
C ALA A 173 21.85 4.34 11.06
N ASN A 174 21.33 5.15 11.99
CA ASN A 174 21.72 6.56 12.12
C ASN A 174 23.25 6.73 12.20
N GLY A 175 23.85 7.43 11.23
CA GLY A 175 25.29 7.67 11.14
C GLY A 175 26.13 6.52 10.54
N ALA A 176 25.52 5.41 10.12
CA ALA A 176 26.22 4.32 9.47
C ALA A 176 26.50 4.65 8.00
N VAL A 177 27.75 4.39 7.56
CA VAL A 177 28.18 4.56 6.16
C VAL A 177 27.73 3.40 5.27
N ASP A 178 27.44 2.24 5.87
CA ASP A 178 26.91 1.05 5.21
C ASP A 178 26.09 0.19 6.18
N ALA A 179 25.39 -0.80 5.63
CA ALA A 179 24.52 -1.68 6.41
C ALA A 179 25.30 -2.57 7.40
N GLU A 180 26.54 -2.95 7.06
CA GLU A 180 27.35 -3.83 7.90
C GLU A 180 27.85 -3.10 9.17
N THR A 181 28.29 -1.86 9.00
CA THR A 181 28.70 -0.94 10.06
C THR A 181 27.52 -0.64 10.97
N GLY A 182 26.34 -0.35 10.39
CA GLY A 182 25.11 -0.16 11.15
C GLY A 182 24.67 -1.42 11.92
N TYR A 183 24.90 -2.61 11.36
CA TYR A 183 24.57 -3.88 12.01
C TYR A 183 25.50 -4.26 13.17
N LYS A 184 26.77 -3.85 13.10
CA LYS A 184 27.79 -4.14 14.12
C LYS A 184 27.73 -3.16 15.31
N ALA A 185 27.13 -1.98 15.14
CA ALA A 185 27.02 -0.94 16.16
C ALA A 185 26.02 -1.28 17.28
#